data_AF-A0A952RLR3-F1
#
_entry.id   AF-A0A952RLR3-F1
#
_cell.length_a   1.000
_cell.length_b   1.000
_cell.length_c   1.000
_cell.angle_alpha   90.00
_cell.angle_beta   90.00
_cell.angle_gamma   90.00
#
_symmetry.space_group_name_H-M   'P 1'
#
loop_
_entity.id
_entity.type
_entity.pdbx_description
1 polymer ?
#
loop_
_entity_poly.entity_id
_entity_poly.type
_entity_poly.pdbx_seq_one_letter_code
_entity_poly.pdbx_strand_id
1 'polypeptide(L)'
;MTTTMLVAGGLALLIGVVLGMLGGGGAILTLPMLVYVAGVEPKAAIATSLFVVGATSLVGSATHARAKRVRWRIGATFGAAAMGGAFMGGRLARFVPGTALLVAFAVVMLVTAAAMFRGRAGRDGAGRAPAPLRILALGAAVGMLSGLVGAGGGFLIVPALTFFGGLSMREAVGTSLFVITLQSFAGLAGHVGHVEVNWALAALVTGATVTGSLAGAFFGGKVPSEVLRRGFAWLVLAMGIFVLGKQLSLLAIMAMLVAAVDVSALMGGALVGASASLLLLALGRVAGVSGLYGGIFRRGAGDMPLRIAFIAGLLAAGALVHAVHPAAFETTWSPAPVLALAAGLLVGFGTQLGNGCTSGHGVCGLSRLSVRSLVATMTFMLTGGFTVFVVRHILGGGR
;
A
#
# COMPACT_ATOMS: atom_id res chain seq x y z
N MET A 1 -2.53 32.92 16.74
CA MET A 1 -3.01 31.55 16.39
C MET A 1 -4.28 31.71 15.58
N THR A 2 -4.38 31.14 14.39
CA THR A 2 -5.61 31.19 13.58
C THR A 2 -6.72 30.37 14.22
N THR A 3 -7.99 30.72 13.97
CA THR A 3 -9.18 30.00 14.50
C THR A 3 -9.09 28.48 14.25
N THR A 4 -8.56 28.09 13.09
CA THR A 4 -8.28 26.70 12.72
C THR A 4 -7.32 26.00 13.69
N MET A 5 -6.26 26.67 14.17
CA MET A 5 -5.31 26.10 15.14
C MET A 5 -5.94 25.89 16.52
N LEU A 6 -6.87 26.76 16.93
CA LEU A 6 -7.58 26.62 18.21
C LEU A 6 -8.58 25.45 18.16
N VAL A 7 -9.36 25.35 17.09
CA VAL A 7 -10.27 24.21 16.87
C VAL A 7 -9.49 22.91 16.77
N ALA A 8 -8.35 22.94 16.06
CA ALA A 8 -7.44 21.81 15.95
C ALA A 8 -6.89 21.38 17.33
N GLY A 9 -6.46 22.32 18.16
CA GLY A 9 -5.98 22.04 19.52
C GLY A 9 -7.06 21.43 20.42
N GLY A 10 -8.30 21.95 20.37
CA GLY A 10 -9.43 21.43 21.13
C GLY A 10 -9.80 20.00 20.74
N LEU A 11 -9.88 19.73 19.43
CA LEU A 11 -10.09 18.36 18.92
C LEU A 11 -8.93 17.44 19.30
N ALA A 12 -7.68 17.91 19.16
CA ALA A 12 -6.50 17.15 19.54
C ALA A 12 -6.50 16.74 21.03
N LEU A 13 -7.02 17.58 21.92
CA LEU A 13 -7.17 17.26 23.33
C LEU A 13 -8.21 16.14 23.54
N LEU A 14 -9.36 16.23 22.86
CA LEU A 14 -10.39 15.18 22.90
C LEU A 14 -9.85 13.84 22.32
N ILE A 15 -9.12 13.91 21.22
CA ILE A 15 -8.41 12.78 20.61
C ILE A 15 -7.42 12.18 21.61
N GLY A 16 -6.69 13.03 22.33
CA GLY A 16 -5.81 12.63 23.42
C GLY A 16 -6.56 11.86 24.51
N VAL A 17 -7.71 12.35 24.98
CA VAL A 17 -8.53 11.66 25.99
C VAL A 17 -8.96 10.28 25.50
N VAL A 18 -9.46 10.18 24.28
CA VAL A 18 -9.82 8.90 23.64
C VAL A 18 -8.60 7.97 23.57
N LEU A 19 -7.44 8.48 23.16
CA LEU A 19 -6.18 7.72 23.11
C LEU A 19 -5.75 7.24 24.50
N GLY A 20 -5.84 8.08 25.52
CA GLY A 20 -5.45 7.74 26.89
C GLY A 20 -6.33 6.66 27.51
N MET A 21 -7.63 6.68 27.22
CA MET A 21 -8.55 5.64 27.71
C MET A 21 -8.32 4.32 26.97
N LEU A 22 -8.17 4.36 25.64
CA LEU A 22 -8.18 3.18 24.77
C LEU A 22 -6.80 2.61 24.41
N GLY A 23 -5.73 3.36 24.68
CA GLY A 23 -4.33 3.07 24.38
C GLY A 23 -3.99 2.81 22.90
N GLY A 24 -4.79 3.32 21.97
CA GLY A 24 -4.51 3.16 20.53
C GLY A 24 -5.47 3.85 19.56
N GLY A 25 -6.59 4.40 20.05
CA GLY A 25 -7.65 4.97 19.21
C GLY A 25 -7.43 6.38 18.67
N GLY A 26 -6.49 7.16 19.21
CA GLY A 26 -6.27 8.54 18.77
C GLY A 26 -5.83 8.65 17.32
N ALA A 27 -5.06 7.69 16.82
CA ALA A 27 -4.58 7.67 15.45
C ALA A 27 -5.71 7.58 14.39
N ILE A 28 -6.86 7.01 14.78
CA ILE A 28 -8.06 6.99 13.93
C ILE A 28 -8.62 8.39 13.70
N LEU A 29 -8.55 9.24 14.72
CA LEU A 29 -9.13 10.58 14.67
C LEU A 29 -8.11 11.63 14.24
N THR A 30 -6.83 11.43 14.55
CA THR A 30 -5.75 12.37 14.19
C THR A 30 -5.67 12.57 12.68
N LEU A 31 -5.70 11.50 11.89
CA LEU A 31 -5.56 11.62 10.43
C LEU A 31 -6.74 12.38 9.78
N PRO A 32 -8.03 12.01 9.99
CA PRO A 32 -9.17 12.78 9.47
C PRO A 32 -9.20 14.21 9.98
N MET A 33 -8.82 14.44 11.24
CA MET A 33 -8.75 15.79 11.79
C MET A 33 -7.68 16.63 11.07
N LEU A 34 -6.49 16.09 10.81
CA LEU A 34 -5.44 16.78 10.07
C LEU A 34 -5.86 17.08 8.62
N VAL A 35 -6.51 16.12 7.94
CA VAL A 35 -6.93 16.28 6.55
C VAL A 35 -8.13 17.21 6.41
N TYR A 36 -9.22 16.95 7.14
CA TYR A 36 -10.51 17.63 6.91
C TYR A 36 -10.70 18.89 7.75
N VAL A 37 -10.03 19.02 8.89
CA VAL A 37 -10.15 20.22 9.76
C VAL A 37 -8.95 21.13 9.58
N ALA A 38 -7.73 20.59 9.64
CA ALA A 38 -6.52 21.39 9.47
C ALA A 38 -6.14 21.61 7.99
N GLY A 39 -6.82 20.96 7.05
CA GLY A 39 -6.61 21.16 5.60
C GLY A 39 -5.25 20.66 5.10
N VAL A 40 -4.63 19.74 5.83
CA VAL A 40 -3.30 19.21 5.49
C VAL A 40 -3.44 18.18 4.38
N GLU A 41 -2.52 18.22 3.40
CA GLU A 41 -2.47 17.23 2.32
C GLU A 41 -2.39 15.80 2.91
N PRO A 42 -3.09 14.78 2.37
CA PRO A 42 -3.12 13.43 2.93
C PRO A 42 -1.75 12.82 3.26
N LYS A 43 -0.75 12.97 2.37
CA LYS A 43 0.60 12.42 2.61
C LYS A 43 1.29 13.11 3.79
N ALA A 44 1.21 14.44 3.86
CA ALA A 44 1.71 15.22 5.00
C ALA A 44 0.96 14.93 6.30
N ALA A 45 -0.35 14.72 6.23
CA ALA A 45 -1.17 14.35 7.37
C ALA A 45 -0.81 12.96 7.92
N ILE A 46 -0.50 12.00 7.04
CA ILE A 46 -0.01 10.65 7.39
C ILE A 46 1.31 10.73 8.17
N ALA A 47 2.30 11.46 7.63
CA ALA A 47 3.59 11.63 8.30
C ALA A 47 3.43 12.37 9.65
N THR A 48 2.63 13.43 9.68
CA THR A 48 2.34 14.21 10.89
C THR A 48 1.63 13.34 11.95
N SER A 49 0.65 12.53 11.54
CA SER A 49 -0.06 11.59 12.40
C SER A 49 0.88 10.54 13.01
N LEU A 50 1.79 9.96 12.22
CA LEU A 50 2.79 9.02 12.71
C LEU A 50 3.67 9.65 13.80
N PHE A 51 4.11 10.91 13.60
CA PHE A 51 4.86 11.62 14.63
C PHE A 51 4.04 11.85 15.90
N VAL A 52 2.84 12.45 15.78
CA VAL A 52 1.94 12.78 16.89
C VAL A 52 1.60 11.52 17.70
N VAL A 53 1.18 10.46 17.02
CA VAL A 53 0.77 9.21 17.65
C VAL A 53 1.96 8.48 18.26
N GLY A 54 3.12 8.47 17.58
CA GLY A 54 4.35 7.89 18.10
C GLY A 54 4.81 8.57 19.40
N ALA A 55 4.85 9.91 19.41
CA ALA A 55 5.20 10.69 20.59
C ALA A 55 4.20 10.50 21.74
N THR A 56 2.89 10.53 21.44
CA THR A 56 1.87 10.35 22.48
C THR A 56 1.86 8.92 23.04
N SER A 57 2.08 7.92 22.18
CA SER A 57 2.14 6.52 22.59
C SER A 57 3.40 6.21 23.39
N LEU A 58 4.50 6.93 23.17
CA LEU A 58 5.69 6.82 24.01
C LEU A 58 5.39 7.23 25.46
N VAL A 59 4.71 8.37 25.64
CA VAL A 59 4.27 8.85 26.97
C VAL A 59 3.29 7.85 27.58
N GLY A 60 2.28 7.42 26.82
CA GLY A 60 1.30 6.42 27.27
C GLY A 60 1.95 5.09 27.67
N SER A 61 2.90 4.60 26.87
CA SER A 61 3.65 3.37 27.14
C SER A 61 4.44 3.47 28.44
N ALA A 62 5.09 4.60 28.70
CA ALA A 62 5.81 4.82 29.95
C ALA A 62 4.88 4.74 31.19
N THR A 63 3.67 5.29 31.11
CA THR A 63 2.69 5.19 32.22
C THR A 63 2.22 3.75 32.44
N HIS A 64 1.97 2.99 31.37
CA HIS A 64 1.52 1.60 31.46
C HIS A 64 2.64 0.64 31.84
N ALA A 65 3.88 0.96 31.48
CA ALA A 65 5.07 0.25 31.92
C ALA A 65 5.25 0.36 33.43
N ARG A 66 5.07 1.56 34.01
CA ARG A 66 5.07 1.76 35.47
C ARG A 66 3.99 0.93 36.18
N ALA A 67 2.84 0.74 35.55
CA ALA A 67 1.77 -0.11 36.05
C ALA A 67 2.00 -1.62 35.83
N LYS A 68 3.17 -2.06 35.35
CA LYS A 68 3.53 -3.46 35.02
C LYS A 68 2.57 -4.14 34.04
N ARG A 69 1.95 -3.38 33.12
CA ARG A 69 1.00 -3.90 32.12
C ARG A 69 1.63 -4.20 30.76
N VAL A 70 2.91 -3.88 30.56
CA VAL A 70 3.60 -4.04 29.28
C VAL A 70 4.32 -5.39 29.24
N ARG A 71 4.00 -6.20 28.23
CA ARG A 71 4.63 -7.51 28.01
C ARG A 71 5.77 -7.36 27.01
N TRP A 72 6.93 -6.95 27.51
CA TRP A 72 8.11 -6.59 26.71
C TRP A 72 8.54 -7.62 25.68
N ARG A 73 8.53 -8.92 26.01
CA ARG A 73 8.96 -9.97 25.06
C ARG A 73 8.06 -10.02 23.81
N ILE A 74 6.75 -10.13 24.01
CA ILE A 74 5.77 -10.17 22.91
C ILE A 74 5.77 -8.84 22.15
N GLY A 75 5.80 -7.72 22.89
CA GLY A 75 5.85 -6.38 22.31
C GLY A 75 7.09 -6.12 21.48
N ALA A 76 8.27 -6.59 21.92
CA ALA A 76 9.51 -6.43 21.17
C ALA A 76 9.53 -7.28 19.90
N THR A 77 9.11 -8.55 19.96
CA THR A 77 9.06 -9.41 18.77
C THR A 77 8.05 -8.92 17.74
N PHE A 78 6.86 -8.50 18.19
CA PHE A 78 5.84 -7.95 17.30
C PHE A 78 6.25 -6.58 16.78
N GLY A 79 6.80 -5.73 17.66
CA GLY A 79 7.27 -4.38 17.35
C GLY A 79 8.40 -4.37 16.33
N ALA A 80 9.39 -5.26 16.44
CA ALA A 80 10.46 -5.38 15.47
C ALA A 80 9.93 -5.72 14.06
N ALA A 81 8.99 -6.66 13.98
CA ALA A 81 8.32 -7.00 12.71
C ALA A 81 7.51 -5.81 12.16
N ALA A 82 6.76 -5.15 13.04
CA ALA A 82 5.95 -4.00 12.69
C ALA A 82 6.79 -2.80 12.24
N MET A 83 7.99 -2.59 12.79
CA MET A 83 8.92 -1.56 12.32
C MET A 83 9.35 -1.80 10.88
N GLY A 84 9.74 -3.04 10.54
CA GLY A 84 10.12 -3.40 9.17
C GLY A 84 8.97 -3.21 8.19
N GLY A 85 7.77 -3.68 8.57
CA GLY A 85 6.54 -3.45 7.82
C GLY A 85 6.25 -1.96 7.64
N ALA A 86 6.26 -1.17 8.72
CA ALA A 86 5.90 0.25 8.69
C ALA A 86 6.87 1.09 7.86
N PHE A 87 8.18 0.82 7.94
CA PHE A 87 9.16 1.47 7.10
C PHE A 87 8.91 1.18 5.62
N MET A 88 8.68 -0.09 5.26
CA MET A 88 8.30 -0.47 3.89
C MET A 88 7.00 0.18 3.46
N GLY A 89 5.98 0.20 4.33
CA GLY A 89 4.69 0.84 4.08
C GLY A 89 4.85 2.33 3.78
N GLY A 90 5.62 3.06 4.59
CA GLY A 90 5.90 4.48 4.35
C GLY A 90 6.71 4.72 3.07
N ARG A 91 7.63 3.81 2.70
CA ARG A 91 8.34 3.89 1.41
C ARG A 91 7.44 3.60 0.21
N LEU A 92 6.49 2.69 0.35
CA LEU A 92 5.51 2.39 -0.69
C LEU A 92 4.47 3.51 -0.83
N ALA A 93 4.15 4.23 0.24
CA ALA A 93 3.20 5.34 0.24
C ALA A 93 3.55 6.45 -0.77
N ARG A 94 4.84 6.61 -1.11
CA ARG A 94 5.27 7.57 -2.16
C ARG A 94 4.59 7.31 -3.51
N PHE A 95 4.35 6.04 -3.83
CA PHE A 95 3.78 5.59 -5.11
C PHE A 95 2.25 5.53 -5.09
N VAL A 96 1.63 5.69 -3.93
CA VAL A 96 0.18 5.59 -3.78
C VAL A 96 -0.42 7.00 -3.72
N PRO A 97 -1.45 7.32 -4.53
CA PRO A 97 -2.17 8.58 -4.42
C PRO A 97 -2.77 8.77 -3.02
N GLY A 98 -2.77 10.00 -2.50
CA GLY A 98 -3.30 10.30 -1.17
C GLY A 98 -4.77 9.88 -0.98
N THR A 99 -5.57 9.96 -2.04
CA THR A 99 -6.95 9.48 -2.08
C THR A 99 -7.04 7.97 -1.84
N ALA A 100 -6.20 7.19 -2.51
CA ALA A 100 -6.15 5.73 -2.32
C ALA A 100 -5.67 5.36 -0.90
N LEU A 101 -4.77 6.13 -0.30
CA LEU A 101 -4.36 5.97 1.10
C LEU A 101 -5.54 6.20 2.07
N LEU A 102 -6.36 7.22 1.84
CA LEU A 102 -7.56 7.50 2.64
C LEU A 102 -8.66 6.45 2.45
N VAL A 103 -8.85 5.93 1.22
CA VAL A 103 -9.76 4.78 0.99
C VAL A 103 -9.25 3.56 1.76
N ALA A 104 -7.96 3.24 1.64
CA ALA A 104 -7.36 2.11 2.34
C ALA A 104 -7.52 2.25 3.86
N PHE A 105 -7.31 3.45 4.40
CA PHE A 105 -7.60 3.78 5.80
C PHE A 105 -9.02 3.46 6.20
N ALA A 106 -9.99 3.98 5.45
CA ALA A 106 -11.40 3.80 5.75
C ALA A 106 -11.79 2.32 5.70
N VAL A 107 -11.32 1.57 4.69
CA VAL A 107 -11.57 0.12 4.58
C VAL A 107 -11.01 -0.62 5.80
N VAL A 108 -9.76 -0.34 6.17
CA VAL A 108 -9.11 -0.97 7.32
C VAL A 108 -9.85 -0.64 8.63
N MET A 109 -10.35 0.59 8.77
CA MET A 109 -11.20 0.99 9.90
C MET A 109 -12.51 0.21 9.95
N LEU A 110 -13.23 0.09 8.82
CA LEU A 110 -14.50 -0.65 8.75
C LEU A 110 -14.29 -2.15 9.09
N VAL A 111 -13.24 -2.76 8.54
CA VAL A 111 -12.86 -4.14 8.86
C VAL A 111 -12.59 -4.29 10.35
N THR A 112 -11.87 -3.35 10.95
CA THR A 112 -11.54 -3.42 12.37
C THR A 112 -12.75 -3.20 13.27
N ALA A 113 -13.61 -2.23 12.93
CA ALA A 113 -14.87 -2.03 13.65
C ALA A 113 -15.73 -3.30 13.61
N ALA A 114 -15.88 -3.92 12.43
CA ALA A 114 -16.59 -5.19 12.27
C ALA A 114 -15.95 -6.33 13.09
N ALA A 115 -14.61 -6.41 13.13
CA ALA A 115 -13.91 -7.39 13.95
C ALA A 115 -14.16 -7.17 15.45
N MET A 116 -14.23 -5.92 15.90
CA MET A 116 -14.52 -5.57 17.29
C MET A 116 -15.97 -5.90 17.71
N PHE A 117 -16.94 -5.80 16.80
CA PHE A 117 -18.33 -6.22 17.05
C PHE A 117 -18.48 -7.74 17.09
N ARG A 118 -17.72 -8.46 16.25
CA ARG A 118 -17.73 -9.94 16.19
C ARG A 118 -16.95 -10.58 17.34
N GLY A 119 -16.00 -9.87 17.93
CA GLY A 119 -15.20 -10.35 19.05
C GLY A 119 -16.01 -10.54 20.32
N ARG A 120 -16.39 -11.78 20.63
CA ARG A 120 -16.95 -12.16 21.94
C ARG A 120 -15.84 -12.05 22.99
N ALA A 121 -16.01 -11.12 23.93
CA ALA A 121 -15.16 -11.05 25.11
C ALA A 121 -15.23 -12.38 25.87
N GLY A 122 -14.08 -12.99 26.14
CA GLY A 122 -13.99 -14.18 26.98
C GLY A 122 -13.98 -15.51 26.23
N ARG A 123 -12.92 -15.76 25.46
CA ARG A 123 -12.31 -17.09 25.52
C ARG A 123 -10.95 -16.92 26.17
N ASP A 124 -10.89 -17.27 27.45
CA ASP A 124 -9.66 -17.69 28.11
C ASP A 124 -9.11 -18.89 27.34
N GLY A 125 -8.32 -18.60 26.31
CA GLY A 125 -7.70 -19.58 25.45
C GLY A 125 -6.38 -20.04 26.03
N ALA A 126 -6.43 -20.86 27.08
CA ALA A 126 -5.38 -21.84 27.30
C ALA A 126 -5.31 -22.73 26.04
N GLY A 127 -4.37 -22.46 25.14
CA GLY A 127 -4.33 -23.18 23.86
C GLY A 127 -3.23 -22.75 22.92
N ARG A 128 -2.01 -23.28 23.15
CA ARG A 128 -0.80 -23.23 22.31
C ARG A 128 -0.20 -21.82 22.10
N ALA A 129 1.07 -21.68 22.49
CA ALA A 129 1.87 -20.51 22.12
C ALA A 129 1.78 -20.32 20.59
N PRO A 130 1.42 -19.12 20.10
CA PRO A 130 1.35 -18.84 18.68
C PRO A 130 2.74 -19.09 18.07
N ALA A 131 2.79 -19.73 16.90
CA ALA A 131 4.05 -19.92 16.21
C ALA A 131 4.73 -18.54 16.01
N PRO A 132 6.03 -18.39 16.37
CA PRO A 132 6.71 -17.10 16.30
C PRO A 132 6.66 -16.48 14.89
N LEU A 133 6.64 -17.33 13.86
CA LEU A 133 6.46 -16.92 12.47
C LEU A 133 5.12 -16.20 12.21
N ARG A 134 4.03 -16.65 12.84
CA ARG A 134 2.71 -16.00 12.69
C ARG A 134 2.70 -14.62 13.36
N ILE A 135 3.33 -14.48 14.53
CA ILE A 135 3.46 -13.19 15.22
C ILE A 135 4.28 -12.22 14.37
N LEU A 136 5.37 -12.69 13.78
CA LEU A 136 6.23 -11.90 12.90
C LEU A 136 5.47 -11.46 11.63
N ALA A 137 4.77 -12.38 10.96
CA ALA A 137 3.99 -12.08 9.76
C ALA A 137 2.85 -11.09 10.04
N LEU A 138 2.13 -11.29 11.14
CA LEU A 138 1.05 -10.39 11.56
C LEU A 138 1.59 -9.00 11.92
N GLY A 139 2.70 -8.95 12.66
CA GLY A 139 3.39 -7.70 13.00
C GLY A 139 3.84 -6.95 11.76
N ALA A 140 4.48 -7.62 10.81
CA ALA A 140 4.90 -7.02 9.54
C ALA A 140 3.70 -6.50 8.71
N ALA A 141 2.61 -7.26 8.63
CA ALA A 141 1.41 -6.83 7.90
C ALA A 141 0.74 -5.62 8.55
N VAL A 142 0.52 -5.65 9.87
CA VAL A 142 -0.06 -4.53 10.63
C VAL A 142 0.85 -3.30 10.59
N GLY A 143 2.16 -3.51 10.65
CA GLY A 143 3.18 -2.49 10.47
C GLY A 143 3.08 -1.85 9.09
N MET A 144 3.07 -2.64 8.02
CA MET A 144 2.96 -2.16 6.65
C MET A 144 1.68 -1.35 6.43
N LEU A 145 0.54 -1.82 6.92
CA LEU A 145 -0.72 -1.08 6.86
C LEU A 145 -0.64 0.23 7.66
N SER A 146 -0.09 0.21 8.88
CA SER A 146 0.08 1.42 9.69
C SER A 146 1.00 2.44 9.05
N GLY A 147 2.10 1.97 8.47
CA GLY A 147 3.08 2.80 7.77
C GLY A 147 2.50 3.38 6.50
N LEU A 148 1.82 2.59 5.68
CA LEU A 148 1.19 3.07 4.43
C LEU A 148 0.13 4.14 4.72
N VAL A 149 -0.65 3.94 5.78
CA VAL A 149 -1.89 4.69 6.01
C VAL A 149 -1.74 5.78 7.09
N GLY A 150 -0.64 5.81 7.84
CA GLY A 150 -0.44 6.81 8.92
C GLY A 150 -1.36 6.64 10.12
N ALA A 151 -1.98 5.47 10.21
CA ALA A 151 -3.07 5.15 11.12
C ALA A 151 -2.59 4.81 12.54
N GLY A 152 -1.27 4.85 12.80
CA GLY A 152 -0.65 4.49 14.08
C GLY A 152 -0.89 3.05 14.56
N GLY A 153 -1.74 2.27 13.89
CA GLY A 153 -2.02 0.86 14.12
C GLY A 153 -2.73 0.49 15.41
N GLY A 154 -2.98 1.42 16.33
CA GLY A 154 -3.46 1.03 17.67
C GLY A 154 -4.77 0.24 17.68
N PHE A 155 -5.71 0.58 16.80
CA PHE A 155 -6.95 -0.16 16.63
C PHE A 155 -6.77 -1.55 15.99
N LEU A 156 -5.69 -1.78 15.24
CA LEU A 156 -5.32 -3.09 14.67
C LEU A 156 -4.47 -3.92 15.62
N ILE A 157 -3.54 -3.28 16.34
CA ILE A 157 -2.57 -3.93 17.20
C ILE A 157 -3.24 -4.49 18.45
N VAL A 158 -4.16 -3.75 19.07
CA VAL A 158 -4.87 -4.24 20.26
C VAL A 158 -5.60 -5.56 19.98
N PRO A 159 -6.50 -5.68 18.97
CA PRO A 159 -7.14 -6.94 18.65
C PRO A 159 -6.14 -8.01 18.17
N ALA A 160 -5.09 -7.62 17.43
CA ALA A 160 -4.04 -8.57 17.03
C ALA A 160 -3.35 -9.21 18.25
N LEU A 161 -2.98 -8.40 19.24
CA LEU A 161 -2.33 -8.86 20.46
C LEU A 161 -3.27 -9.63 21.39
N THR A 162 -4.57 -9.32 21.42
CA THR A 162 -5.53 -10.12 22.19
C THR A 162 -5.81 -11.47 21.54
N PHE A 163 -6.12 -11.50 20.23
CA PHE A 163 -6.55 -12.72 19.55
C PHE A 163 -5.38 -13.65 19.23
N PHE A 164 -4.26 -13.09 18.80
CA PHE A 164 -3.09 -13.87 18.38
C PHE A 164 -1.95 -13.83 19.38
N GLY A 165 -1.88 -12.82 20.25
CA GLY A 165 -0.86 -12.76 21.30
C GLY A 165 -1.29 -13.41 22.62
N GLY A 166 -2.57 -13.77 22.77
CA GLY A 166 -3.12 -14.33 24.00
C GLY A 166 -3.07 -13.37 25.20
N LEU A 167 -2.91 -12.07 24.94
CA LEU A 167 -2.81 -11.07 25.99
C LEU A 167 -4.21 -10.66 26.49
N SER A 168 -4.33 -10.43 27.80
CA SER A 168 -5.53 -9.79 28.34
C SER A 168 -5.70 -8.39 27.74
N MET A 169 -6.93 -7.88 27.64
CA MET A 169 -7.18 -6.55 27.04
C MET A 169 -6.32 -5.44 27.69
N ARG A 170 -6.11 -5.48 29.00
CA ARG A 170 -5.27 -4.50 29.71
C ARG A 170 -3.78 -4.62 29.36
N GLU A 171 -3.28 -5.85 29.20
CA GLU A 171 -1.89 -6.08 28.77
C GLU A 171 -1.70 -5.75 27.29
N ALA A 172 -2.70 -6.06 26.45
CA ALA A 172 -2.69 -5.77 25.03
C ALA A 172 -2.65 -4.25 24.78
N VAL A 173 -3.42 -3.46 25.54
CA VAL A 173 -3.41 -1.98 25.48
C VAL A 173 -2.05 -1.40 25.89
N GLY A 174 -1.44 -1.89 26.97
CA GLY A 174 -0.11 -1.43 27.38
C GLY A 174 0.97 -1.82 26.37
N THR A 175 0.92 -3.07 25.89
CA THR A 175 1.88 -3.61 24.93
C THR A 175 1.71 -2.97 23.55
N SER A 176 0.49 -2.62 23.14
CA SER A 176 0.23 -1.92 21.88
C SER A 176 0.84 -0.54 21.88
N LEU A 177 0.74 0.25 22.96
CA LEU A 177 1.36 1.58 23.03
C LEU A 177 2.87 1.53 22.78
N PHE A 178 3.55 0.53 23.33
CA PHE A 178 4.97 0.29 23.07
C PHE A 178 5.22 -0.02 21.58
N VAL A 179 4.46 -0.96 21.00
CA VAL A 179 4.56 -1.33 19.58
C VAL A 179 4.27 -0.14 18.67
N ILE A 180 3.20 0.61 18.95
CA ILE A 180 2.77 1.81 18.20
C ILE A 180 3.93 2.79 18.16
N THR A 181 4.57 3.05 19.29
CA THR A 181 5.74 3.94 19.37
C THR A 181 6.82 3.52 18.37
N LEU A 182 7.26 2.26 18.44
CA LEU A 182 8.29 1.71 17.58
C LEU A 182 7.93 1.83 16.08
N GLN A 183 6.75 1.33 15.69
CA GLN A 183 6.35 1.33 14.28
C GLN A 183 6.06 2.74 13.75
N SER A 184 5.64 3.68 14.60
CA SER A 184 5.27 5.03 14.15
C SER A 184 6.51 5.82 13.79
N PHE A 185 7.59 5.70 14.58
CA PHE A 185 8.89 6.28 14.23
C PHE A 185 9.51 5.59 13.00
N ALA A 186 9.39 4.26 12.87
CA ALA A 186 9.85 3.55 11.68
C ALA A 186 9.07 3.94 10.42
N GLY A 187 7.75 4.06 10.52
CA GLY A 187 6.88 4.53 9.44
C GLY A 187 7.17 5.99 9.05
N LEU A 188 7.40 6.86 10.04
CA LEU A 188 7.81 8.25 9.81
C LEU A 188 9.15 8.30 9.05
N ALA A 189 10.14 7.50 9.46
CA ALA A 189 11.41 7.36 8.74
C ALA A 189 11.22 6.86 7.29
N GLY A 190 10.19 6.05 7.05
CA GLY A 190 9.74 5.66 5.71
C GLY A 190 9.31 6.85 4.85
N HIS A 191 8.72 7.89 5.44
CA HIS A 191 8.25 9.11 4.76
C HIS A 191 9.30 10.21 4.60
N VAL A 192 10.42 10.12 5.34
CA VAL A 192 11.52 11.09 5.24
C VAL A 192 12.03 11.17 3.80
N GLY A 193 12.15 12.40 3.31
CA GLY A 193 12.70 12.71 1.98
C GLY A 193 11.66 12.88 0.86
N HIS A 194 10.35 12.73 1.13
CA HIS A 194 9.32 12.98 0.11
C HIS A 194 8.02 13.61 0.64
N VAL A 195 7.99 14.02 1.91
CA VAL A 195 6.84 14.69 2.53
C VAL A 195 7.34 15.79 3.47
N GLU A 196 6.73 16.97 3.41
CA GLU A 196 7.00 18.06 4.34
C GLU A 196 6.04 18.01 5.53
N VAL A 197 6.59 18.08 6.74
CA VAL A 197 5.82 18.07 8.00
C VAL A 197 5.83 19.48 8.57
N ASN A 198 4.63 20.04 8.79
CA ASN A 198 4.50 21.29 9.53
C ASN A 198 4.75 21.03 11.02
N TRP A 199 5.98 21.27 11.45
CA TRP A 199 6.42 21.02 12.83
C TRP A 199 5.67 21.85 13.88
N ALA A 200 5.17 23.05 13.53
CA ALA A 200 4.40 23.86 14.45
C ALA A 200 3.04 23.23 14.75
N LEU A 201 2.32 22.78 13.71
CA LEU A 201 1.07 22.05 13.88
C LEU A 201 1.30 20.70 14.58
N ALA A 202 2.35 19.97 14.19
CA ALA A 202 2.71 18.70 14.81
C ALA A 202 2.98 18.85 16.32
N ALA A 203 3.75 19.87 16.72
CA ALA A 203 4.06 20.15 18.12
C ALA A 203 2.81 20.53 18.91
N LEU A 204 1.95 21.40 18.36
CA LEU A 204 0.69 21.80 18.98
C LEU A 204 -0.23 20.59 19.20
N VAL A 205 -0.45 19.79 18.16
CA VAL A 205 -1.31 18.60 18.23
C VAL A 205 -0.71 17.57 19.17
N THR A 206 0.61 17.38 19.17
CA THR A 206 1.30 16.47 20.10
C THR A 206 1.12 16.93 21.55
N GLY A 207 1.33 18.22 21.84
CA GLY A 207 1.14 18.75 23.20
C GLY A 207 -0.29 18.57 23.71
N ALA A 208 -1.28 18.87 22.86
CA ALA A 208 -2.70 18.69 23.19
C ALA A 208 -3.07 17.21 23.38
N THR A 209 -2.62 16.32 22.50
CA THR A 209 -2.88 14.88 22.58
C THR A 209 -2.18 14.21 23.75
N VAL A 210 -0.94 14.60 24.08
CA VAL A 210 -0.22 14.13 25.27
C VAL A 210 -0.98 14.53 26.54
N THR A 211 -1.35 15.79 26.67
CA THR A 211 -2.12 16.29 27.82
C THR A 211 -3.46 15.57 27.95
N GLY A 212 -4.20 15.44 26.84
CA GLY A 212 -5.44 14.68 26.79
C GLY A 212 -5.24 13.21 27.14
N SER A 213 -4.16 12.58 26.69
CA SER A 213 -3.89 11.15 26.95
C SER A 213 -3.61 10.85 28.41
N LEU A 214 -2.95 11.76 29.13
CA LEU A 214 -2.72 11.62 30.56
C LEU A 214 -4.05 11.73 31.33
N ALA A 215 -4.92 12.68 30.96
CA ALA A 215 -6.25 12.79 31.52
C ALA A 215 -7.11 11.55 31.19
N GLY A 216 -7.08 11.10 29.93
CA GLY A 216 -7.78 9.91 29.47
C GLY A 216 -7.32 8.63 30.18
N ALA A 217 -6.02 8.46 30.43
CA ALA A 217 -5.50 7.32 31.17
C ALA A 217 -5.99 7.31 32.62
N PHE A 218 -6.15 8.49 33.24
CA PHE A 218 -6.71 8.63 34.58
C PHE A 218 -8.20 8.25 34.64
N PHE A 219 -9.03 8.76 33.72
CA PHE A 219 -10.47 8.45 33.68
C PHE A 219 -10.75 7.03 33.18
N GLY A 220 -9.98 6.53 32.21
CA GLY A 220 -10.16 5.22 31.59
C GLY A 220 -10.00 4.06 32.56
N GLY A 221 -9.20 4.22 33.62
CA GLY A 221 -9.08 3.22 34.69
C GLY A 221 -10.38 2.93 35.44
N LYS A 222 -11.37 3.84 35.37
CA LYS A 222 -12.67 3.71 36.04
C LYS A 222 -13.77 3.15 35.14
N VAL A 223 -13.53 3.06 33.83
CA VAL A 223 -14.54 2.64 32.85
C VAL A 223 -14.39 1.13 32.55
N PRO A 224 -15.46 0.33 32.56
CA PRO A 224 -15.40 -1.07 32.19
C PRO A 224 -14.86 -1.26 30.77
N SER A 225 -13.96 -2.24 30.58
CA SER A 225 -13.30 -2.51 29.29
C SER A 225 -14.28 -2.86 28.16
N GLU A 226 -15.45 -3.40 28.50
CA GLU A 226 -16.53 -3.70 27.55
C GLU A 226 -17.14 -2.43 26.94
N VAL A 227 -17.46 -1.43 27.80
CA VAL A 227 -18.00 -0.14 27.38
C VAL A 227 -16.98 0.57 26.50
N LEU A 228 -15.72 0.54 26.93
CA LEU A 228 -14.64 1.18 26.22
C LEU A 228 -14.41 0.55 24.83
N ARG A 229 -14.41 -0.78 24.74
CA ARG A 229 -14.33 -1.51 23.45
C ARG A 229 -15.51 -1.20 22.53
N ARG A 230 -16.76 -1.23 23.04
CA ARG A 230 -17.96 -0.95 22.22
C ARG A 230 -18.04 0.50 21.76
N GLY A 231 -17.78 1.45 22.65
CA GLY A 231 -17.75 2.87 22.31
C GLY A 231 -16.69 3.16 21.24
N PHE A 232 -15.53 2.53 21.36
CA PHE A 232 -14.49 2.63 20.36
C PHE A 232 -14.88 1.99 19.02
N ALA A 233 -15.49 0.80 19.02
CA ALA A 233 -15.96 0.17 17.80
C ALA A 233 -16.96 1.05 17.04
N TRP A 234 -17.90 1.68 17.75
CA TRP A 234 -18.84 2.64 17.16
C TRP A 234 -18.15 3.88 16.60
N LEU A 235 -17.17 4.43 17.33
CA LEU A 235 -16.37 5.56 16.86
C LEU A 235 -15.59 5.23 15.58
N VAL A 236 -14.93 4.06 15.55
CA VAL A 236 -14.17 3.58 14.38
C VAL A 236 -15.12 3.40 13.19
N LEU A 237 -16.30 2.80 13.41
CA LEU A 237 -17.29 2.59 12.38
C LEU A 237 -17.78 3.94 11.80
N ALA A 238 -18.19 4.86 12.67
CA ALA A 238 -18.70 6.16 12.27
C ALA A 238 -17.66 6.95 11.46
N MET A 239 -16.42 6.98 11.94
CA MET A 239 -15.33 7.67 11.25
C MET A 239 -14.96 6.97 9.94
N GLY A 240 -15.00 5.65 9.88
CA GLY A 240 -14.73 4.88 8.66
C GLY A 240 -15.76 5.16 7.57
N ILE A 241 -17.05 5.21 7.95
CA ILE A 241 -18.14 5.61 7.04
C ILE A 241 -17.97 7.06 6.59
N PHE A 242 -17.62 7.97 7.50
CA PHE A 242 -17.43 9.39 7.18
C PHE A 242 -16.29 9.61 6.17
N VAL A 243 -15.10 9.05 6.43
CA VAL A 243 -13.94 9.16 5.54
C VAL A 243 -14.26 8.55 4.17
N LEU A 244 -14.86 7.36 4.15
CA LEU A 244 -15.23 6.68 2.92
C LEU A 244 -16.26 7.49 2.12
N GLY A 245 -17.28 8.04 2.78
CA GLY A 245 -18.31 8.86 2.17
C GLY A 245 -17.77 10.15 1.55
N LYS A 246 -16.80 10.81 2.21
CA LYS A 246 -16.08 11.96 1.63
C LYS A 246 -15.30 11.58 0.38
N GLN A 247 -14.71 10.39 0.37
CA GLN A 247 -13.87 9.90 -0.72
C GLN A 247 -14.68 9.33 -1.91
N LEU A 248 -15.92 8.90 -1.69
CA LEU A 248 -16.85 8.38 -2.70
C LEU A 248 -17.72 9.46 -3.39
N SER A 249 -17.45 10.75 -3.18
CA SER A 249 -18.13 11.78 -3.98
C SER A 249 -17.86 11.55 -5.48
N LEU A 250 -18.87 11.70 -6.34
CA LEU A 250 -18.78 11.43 -7.79
C LEU A 250 -17.57 12.13 -8.44
N LEU A 251 -17.24 13.33 -7.97
CA LEU A 251 -16.07 14.10 -8.41
C LEU A 251 -14.74 13.41 -8.08
N ALA A 252 -14.62 12.77 -6.91
CA ALA A 252 -13.41 12.06 -6.52
C ALA A 252 -13.23 10.74 -7.30
N ILE A 253 -14.33 10.05 -7.61
CA ILE A 253 -14.31 8.86 -8.48
C ILE A 253 -13.93 9.26 -9.91
N MET A 254 -14.52 10.34 -10.44
CA MET A 254 -14.16 10.88 -11.75
C MET A 254 -12.70 11.34 -11.80
N ALA A 255 -12.20 12.04 -10.78
CA ALA A 255 -10.81 12.46 -10.70
C ALA A 255 -9.84 11.27 -10.63
N MET A 256 -10.19 10.20 -9.90
CA MET A 256 -9.38 8.98 -9.82
C MET A 256 -9.36 8.22 -11.15
N LEU A 257 -10.50 8.11 -11.84
CA LEU A 257 -10.59 7.49 -13.17
C LEU A 257 -9.80 8.30 -14.20
N VAL A 258 -9.93 9.62 -14.21
CA VAL A 258 -9.19 10.51 -15.13
C VAL A 258 -7.69 10.46 -14.85
N ALA A 259 -7.27 10.45 -13.58
CA ALA A 259 -5.85 10.31 -13.22
C ALA A 259 -5.27 8.92 -13.55
N ALA A 260 -6.10 7.89 -13.60
CA ALA A 260 -5.68 6.53 -13.95
C ALA A 260 -5.65 6.28 -15.47
N VAL A 261 -6.40 7.07 -16.24
CA VAL A 261 -6.47 6.94 -17.71
C VAL A 261 -5.49 7.92 -18.34
N ASP A 262 -4.28 7.43 -18.62
CA ASP A 262 -3.38 8.12 -19.53
C ASP A 262 -3.95 7.99 -20.96
N VAL A 263 -4.36 9.11 -21.55
CA VAL A 263 -4.96 9.16 -22.89
C VAL A 263 -4.02 8.54 -23.92
N SER A 264 -2.71 8.71 -23.75
CA SER A 264 -1.71 8.11 -24.64
C SER A 264 -1.69 6.58 -24.54
N ALA A 265 -1.80 6.04 -23.31
CA ALA A 265 -1.86 4.60 -23.08
C ALA A 265 -3.17 3.99 -23.63
N LEU A 266 -4.29 4.70 -23.49
CA LEU A 266 -5.58 4.27 -24.04
C LEU A 266 -5.55 4.26 -25.58
N MET A 267 -5.05 5.33 -26.20
CA MET A 267 -4.89 5.42 -27.65
C MET A 267 -3.93 4.34 -28.18
N GLY A 268 -2.79 4.14 -27.52
CA GLY A 268 -1.83 3.09 -27.87
C GLY A 268 -2.45 1.68 -27.77
N GLY A 269 -3.16 1.40 -26.66
CA GLY A 269 -3.87 0.14 -26.47
C GLY A 269 -4.97 -0.10 -27.52
N ALA A 270 -5.74 0.93 -27.84
CA ALA A 270 -6.77 0.86 -28.87
C ALA A 270 -6.18 0.57 -30.26
N LEU A 271 -5.07 1.22 -30.64
CA LEU A 271 -4.38 0.99 -31.91
C LEU A 271 -3.83 -0.44 -32.01
N VAL A 272 -3.20 -0.95 -30.95
CA VAL A 272 -2.69 -2.33 -30.90
C VAL A 272 -3.84 -3.34 -31.00
N GLY A 273 -4.95 -3.10 -30.28
CA GLY A 273 -6.14 -3.94 -30.35
C GLY A 273 -6.82 -3.93 -31.72
N ALA A 274 -6.92 -2.76 -32.36
CA ALA A 274 -7.46 -2.60 -33.71
C ALA A 274 -6.58 -3.32 -34.75
N SER A 275 -5.26 -3.16 -34.67
CA SER A 275 -4.31 -3.85 -35.54
C SER A 275 -4.40 -5.38 -35.39
N ALA A 276 -4.45 -5.89 -34.16
CA ALA A 276 -4.59 -7.31 -33.89
C ALA A 276 -5.93 -7.88 -34.39
N SER A 277 -7.02 -7.11 -34.26
CA SER A 277 -8.35 -7.48 -34.76
C SER A 277 -8.39 -7.49 -36.28
N LEU A 278 -7.77 -6.50 -36.94
CA LEU A 278 -7.67 -6.43 -38.40
C LEU A 278 -6.90 -7.64 -38.96
N LEU A 279 -5.78 -8.01 -38.33
CA LEU A 279 -5.01 -9.19 -38.73
C LEU A 279 -5.84 -10.48 -38.60
N LEU A 280 -6.63 -10.59 -37.52
CA LEU A 280 -7.50 -11.73 -37.29
C LEU A 280 -8.65 -11.79 -38.29
N LEU A 281 -9.30 -10.66 -38.58
CA LEU A 281 -10.44 -10.59 -39.50
C LEU A 281 -10.02 -10.78 -40.96
N ALA A 282 -8.91 -10.17 -41.37
CA ALA A 282 -8.46 -10.21 -42.77
C ALA A 282 -7.80 -11.55 -43.14
N LEU A 283 -7.10 -12.19 -42.19
CA LEU A 283 -6.24 -13.33 -42.49
C LEU A 283 -6.53 -14.56 -41.62
N GLY A 284 -7.50 -14.48 -40.70
CA GLY A 284 -7.83 -15.57 -39.78
C GLY A 284 -6.75 -15.88 -38.74
N ARG A 285 -5.75 -15.00 -38.57
CA ARG A 285 -4.55 -15.28 -37.77
C ARG A 285 -4.48 -14.44 -36.49
N VAL A 286 -4.00 -15.07 -35.43
CA VAL A 286 -3.74 -14.41 -34.15
C VAL A 286 -2.41 -13.66 -34.20
N ALA A 287 -2.40 -12.39 -33.81
CA ALA A 287 -1.20 -11.57 -33.77
C ALA A 287 -0.24 -12.02 -32.64
N GLY A 288 0.93 -12.55 -33.01
CA GLY A 288 1.98 -12.94 -32.07
C GLY A 288 3.36 -12.75 -32.69
N VAL A 289 4.12 -11.77 -32.18
CA VAL A 289 5.41 -11.38 -32.78
C VAL A 289 6.40 -12.56 -32.76
N SER A 290 6.54 -13.26 -31.64
CA SER A 290 7.42 -14.43 -31.53
C SER A 290 7.01 -15.58 -32.46
N GLY A 291 5.71 -15.82 -32.65
CA GLY A 291 5.20 -16.87 -33.53
C GLY A 291 5.36 -16.53 -35.02
N LEU A 292 5.20 -15.26 -35.39
CA LEU A 292 5.41 -14.77 -36.76
C LEU A 292 6.89 -14.79 -37.12
N TYR A 293 7.74 -14.27 -36.23
CA TYR A 293 9.21 -14.28 -36.35
C TYR A 293 9.79 -15.70 -36.37
N GLY A 294 9.48 -16.54 -35.36
CA GLY A 294 10.04 -17.89 -35.26
C GLY A 294 9.63 -18.82 -36.41
N GLY A 295 8.47 -18.56 -37.04
CA GLY A 295 8.03 -19.34 -38.20
C GLY A 295 8.75 -19.02 -39.50
N ILE A 296 9.61 -17.99 -39.56
CA ILE A 296 10.54 -17.75 -40.68
C ILE A 296 11.59 -18.85 -40.77
N PHE A 297 12.02 -19.36 -39.61
CA PHE A 297 13.09 -20.35 -39.52
C PHE A 297 12.57 -21.80 -39.57
N ARG A 298 11.25 -22.02 -39.51
CA ARG A 298 10.64 -23.34 -39.64
C ARG A 298 10.39 -23.68 -41.12
N ARG A 299 11.11 -24.68 -41.64
CA ARG A 299 10.88 -25.22 -43.00
C ARG A 299 9.44 -25.76 -43.12
N GLY A 300 8.74 -25.37 -44.21
CA GLY A 300 7.39 -25.87 -44.54
C GLY A 300 6.20 -24.96 -44.17
N ALA A 301 6.42 -23.71 -43.75
CA ALA A 301 5.32 -22.78 -43.46
C ALA A 301 4.80 -22.09 -44.74
N GLY A 302 3.56 -22.40 -45.16
CA GLY A 302 2.89 -21.85 -46.36
C GLY A 302 2.56 -20.35 -46.35
N ASP A 303 3.17 -19.56 -45.46
CA ASP A 303 2.81 -18.15 -45.19
C ASP A 303 4.03 -17.23 -45.06
N MET A 304 5.15 -17.62 -45.67
CA MET A 304 6.39 -16.86 -45.62
C MET A 304 6.25 -15.39 -46.06
N PRO A 305 5.52 -15.05 -47.14
CA PRO A 305 5.33 -13.66 -47.56
C PRO A 305 4.65 -12.81 -46.48
N LEU A 306 3.63 -13.34 -45.81
CA LEU A 306 2.92 -12.65 -44.73
C LEU A 306 3.83 -12.40 -43.52
N ARG A 307 4.65 -13.40 -43.15
CA ARG A 307 5.59 -13.28 -42.01
C ARG A 307 6.65 -12.21 -42.27
N ILE A 308 7.20 -12.21 -43.48
CA ILE A 308 8.18 -11.20 -43.91
C ILE A 308 7.52 -9.82 -43.93
N ALA A 309 6.34 -9.68 -44.54
CA ALA A 309 5.61 -8.42 -44.60
C ALA A 309 5.28 -7.87 -43.22
N PHE A 310 4.89 -8.72 -42.26
CA PHE A 310 4.62 -8.32 -40.88
C PHE A 310 5.86 -7.75 -40.19
N ILE A 311 7.01 -8.43 -40.30
CA ILE A 311 8.26 -7.97 -39.67
C ILE A 311 8.80 -6.73 -40.37
N ALA A 312 8.75 -6.69 -41.70
CA ALA A 312 9.14 -5.51 -42.48
C ALA A 312 8.28 -4.30 -42.08
N GLY A 313 6.97 -4.49 -41.91
CA GLY A 313 6.07 -3.45 -41.42
C GLY A 313 6.42 -2.96 -40.01
N LEU A 314 6.76 -3.87 -39.10
CA LEU A 314 7.19 -3.52 -37.73
C LEU A 314 8.50 -2.70 -37.72
N LEU A 315 9.47 -3.10 -38.54
CA LEU A 315 10.74 -2.38 -38.70
C LEU A 315 10.55 -1.02 -39.39
N ALA A 316 9.75 -0.96 -40.45
CA ALA A 316 9.43 0.27 -41.17
C ALA A 316 8.68 1.27 -40.28
N ALA A 317 7.74 0.80 -39.45
CA ALA A 317 7.06 1.64 -38.47
C ALA A 317 8.04 2.23 -37.45
N GLY A 318 8.96 1.41 -36.92
CA GLY A 318 10.02 1.89 -36.02
C GLY A 318 10.92 2.94 -36.68
N ALA A 319 11.36 2.69 -37.92
CA ALA A 319 12.17 3.62 -38.70
C ALA A 319 11.45 4.94 -39.00
N LEU A 320 10.15 4.88 -39.32
CA LEU A 320 9.31 6.05 -39.56
C LEU A 320 9.17 6.90 -38.29
N VAL A 321 8.89 6.29 -37.14
CA VAL A 321 8.81 7.02 -35.86
C VAL A 321 10.17 7.62 -35.51
N HIS A 322 11.27 6.92 -35.77
CA HIS A 322 12.61 7.46 -35.54
C HIS A 322 12.89 8.69 -36.41
N ALA A 323 12.45 8.68 -37.67
CA ALA A 323 12.63 9.81 -38.58
C ALA A 323 11.79 11.05 -38.21
N VAL A 324 10.56 10.85 -37.72
CA VAL A 324 9.62 11.94 -37.39
C VAL A 324 9.81 12.44 -35.96
N HIS A 325 10.12 11.54 -35.02
CA HIS A 325 10.29 11.81 -33.60
C HIS A 325 11.56 11.14 -33.05
N PRO A 326 12.76 11.61 -33.43
CA PRO A 326 14.02 11.00 -33.02
C PRO A 326 14.21 10.97 -31.50
N ALA A 327 13.69 11.98 -30.79
CA ALA A 327 13.71 12.04 -29.33
C ALA A 327 12.99 10.84 -28.65
N ALA A 328 12.07 10.15 -29.33
CA ALA A 328 11.42 8.95 -28.81
C ALA A 328 12.37 7.75 -28.68
N PHE A 329 13.53 7.80 -29.33
CA PHE A 329 14.57 6.76 -29.30
C PHE A 329 15.79 7.14 -28.46
N GLU A 330 15.78 8.32 -27.82
CA GLU A 330 16.84 8.72 -26.90
C GLU A 330 16.71 7.92 -25.59
N THR A 331 17.48 6.84 -25.48
CA THR A 331 17.52 6.01 -24.27
C THR A 331 18.60 6.53 -23.32
N THR A 332 18.22 6.85 -22.09
CA THR A 332 19.18 7.16 -21.01
C THR A 332 19.94 5.92 -20.51
N TRP A 333 19.46 4.72 -20.84
CA TRP A 333 20.03 3.45 -20.44
C TRP A 333 20.63 2.73 -21.66
N SER A 334 21.96 2.62 -21.69
CA SER A 334 22.70 1.89 -22.72
C SER A 334 23.40 0.67 -22.08
N PRO A 335 22.77 -0.52 -22.10
CA PRO A 335 23.37 -1.71 -21.53
C PRO A 335 24.58 -2.18 -22.37
N ALA A 336 25.54 -2.83 -21.71
CA ALA A 336 26.64 -3.48 -22.43
C ALA A 336 26.07 -4.45 -23.50
N PRO A 337 26.63 -4.50 -24.72
CA PRO A 337 26.10 -5.31 -25.81
C PRO A 337 25.89 -6.79 -25.43
N VAL A 338 26.78 -7.33 -24.60
CA VAL A 338 26.69 -8.69 -24.06
C VAL A 338 25.43 -8.90 -23.23
N LEU A 339 25.05 -7.92 -22.41
CA LEU A 339 23.84 -7.98 -21.59
C LEU A 339 22.58 -7.90 -22.46
N ALA A 340 22.60 -7.06 -23.50
CA ALA A 340 21.50 -6.97 -24.46
C ALA A 340 21.30 -8.28 -25.24
N LEU A 341 22.40 -8.91 -25.68
CA LEU A 341 22.36 -10.22 -26.34
C LEU A 341 21.85 -11.32 -25.40
N ALA A 342 22.36 -11.37 -24.16
CA ALA A 342 21.90 -12.32 -23.16
C ALA A 342 20.40 -12.14 -22.85
N ALA A 343 19.94 -10.91 -22.69
CA ALA A 343 18.53 -10.60 -22.49
C ALA A 343 17.68 -11.05 -23.70
N GLY A 344 18.13 -10.77 -24.93
CA GLY A 344 17.45 -11.20 -26.15
C GLY A 344 17.33 -12.72 -26.26
N LEU A 345 18.39 -13.47 -25.95
CA LEU A 345 18.38 -14.93 -25.93
C LEU A 345 17.43 -15.49 -24.87
N LEU A 346 17.45 -14.93 -23.66
CA LEU A 346 16.57 -15.34 -22.57
C LEU A 346 15.10 -15.07 -22.88
N VAL A 347 14.79 -13.91 -23.48
CA VAL A 347 13.44 -13.58 -23.95
C VAL A 347 13.01 -14.54 -25.07
N GLY A 348 13.88 -14.79 -26.05
CA GLY A 348 13.63 -15.76 -27.12
C GLY A 348 13.30 -17.15 -26.57
N PHE A 349 14.16 -17.68 -25.71
CA PHE A 349 13.95 -18.97 -25.03
C PHE A 349 12.63 -18.99 -24.22
N GLY A 350 12.38 -17.94 -23.44
CA GLY A 350 11.17 -17.82 -22.62
C GLY A 350 9.88 -17.78 -23.45
N THR A 351 9.88 -17.06 -24.58
CA THR A 351 8.70 -17.01 -25.47
C THR A 351 8.46 -18.34 -26.18
N GLN A 352 9.51 -19.12 -26.44
CA GLN A 352 9.37 -20.46 -27.00
C GLN A 352 8.82 -21.45 -25.97
N LEU A 353 9.31 -21.39 -24.73
CA LEU A 353 8.83 -22.20 -23.62
C LEU A 353 7.35 -21.89 -23.29
N GLY A 354 6.97 -20.62 -23.35
CA GLY A 354 5.59 -20.17 -23.17
C GLY A 354 4.65 -20.49 -24.35
N ASN A 355 5.20 -20.89 -25.50
CA ASN A 355 4.51 -21.02 -26.78
C ASN A 355 3.82 -19.70 -27.22
N GLY A 356 4.45 -18.58 -26.94
CA GLY A 356 3.90 -17.25 -27.19
C GLY A 356 4.67 -16.15 -26.45
N CYS A 357 4.49 -14.91 -26.92
CA CYS A 357 5.01 -13.71 -26.28
C CYS A 357 3.88 -12.92 -25.61
N THR A 358 4.24 -11.81 -24.96
CA THR A 358 3.30 -10.89 -24.30
C THR A 358 2.26 -10.33 -25.27
N SER A 359 2.58 -10.11 -26.55
CA SER A 359 1.56 -9.65 -27.52
C SER A 359 0.51 -10.74 -27.79
N GLY A 360 0.94 -12.00 -27.95
CA GLY A 360 0.05 -13.13 -28.23
C GLY A 360 -0.82 -13.51 -27.04
N HIS A 361 -0.23 -13.66 -25.85
CA HIS A 361 -0.97 -13.97 -24.63
C HIS A 361 -1.72 -12.76 -24.07
N GLY A 362 -1.05 -11.61 -24.00
CA GLY A 362 -1.56 -10.39 -23.37
C GLY A 362 -2.64 -9.67 -24.15
N VAL A 363 -2.50 -9.54 -25.48
CA VAL A 363 -3.48 -8.82 -26.31
C VAL A 363 -4.54 -9.78 -26.85
N CYS A 364 -4.12 -10.82 -27.57
CA CYS A 364 -5.07 -11.72 -28.24
C CYS A 364 -5.58 -12.86 -27.35
N GLY A 365 -4.76 -13.37 -26.43
CA GLY A 365 -5.13 -14.50 -25.57
C GLY A 365 -6.10 -14.10 -24.45
N LEU A 366 -5.83 -12.97 -23.79
CA LEU A 366 -6.70 -12.42 -22.76
C LEU A 366 -8.05 -11.93 -23.30
N SER A 367 -8.09 -11.32 -24.50
CA SER A 367 -9.36 -10.92 -25.13
C SER A 367 -10.27 -12.10 -25.48
N ARG A 368 -9.71 -13.30 -25.60
CA ARG A 368 -10.43 -14.57 -25.77
C ARG A 368 -10.72 -15.29 -24.45
N LEU A 369 -10.49 -14.64 -23.31
CA LEU A 369 -10.69 -15.19 -21.96
C LEU A 369 -9.91 -16.50 -21.70
N SER A 370 -8.74 -16.66 -22.32
CA SER A 370 -7.93 -17.86 -22.16
C SER A 370 -7.21 -17.86 -20.80
N VAL A 371 -7.56 -18.82 -19.93
CA VAL A 371 -6.89 -19.03 -18.62
C VAL A 371 -5.39 -19.24 -18.78
N ARG A 372 -4.97 -20.03 -19.78
CA ARG A 372 -3.55 -20.23 -20.10
C ARG A 372 -2.84 -18.90 -20.37
N SER A 373 -3.48 -18.01 -21.14
CA SER A 373 -2.89 -16.72 -21.50
C SER A 373 -2.88 -15.74 -20.33
N LEU A 374 -3.89 -15.80 -19.45
CA LEU A 374 -3.91 -15.04 -18.20
C LEU A 374 -2.71 -15.43 -17.31
N VAL A 375 -2.51 -16.74 -17.10
CA VAL A 375 -1.38 -17.24 -16.29
C VAL A 375 -0.05 -16.83 -16.89
N ALA A 376 0.16 -17.05 -18.19
CA ALA A 376 1.40 -16.69 -18.87
C ALA A 376 1.69 -15.17 -18.77
N THR A 377 0.67 -14.32 -18.98
CA THR A 377 0.81 -12.87 -18.90
C THR A 377 1.16 -12.41 -17.48
N MET A 378 0.51 -12.98 -16.46
CA MET A 378 0.83 -12.67 -15.06
C MET A 378 2.26 -13.08 -14.71
N THR A 379 2.72 -14.25 -15.15
CA THR A 379 4.11 -14.70 -14.94
C THR A 379 5.11 -13.75 -15.60
N PHE A 380 4.88 -13.34 -16.87
CA PHE A 380 5.76 -12.38 -17.56
C PHE A 380 5.81 -11.02 -16.85
N MET A 381 4.65 -10.46 -16.48
CA MET A 381 4.58 -9.14 -15.85
C MET A 381 5.19 -9.14 -14.44
N LEU A 382 4.94 -10.17 -13.63
CA LEU A 382 5.54 -10.29 -12.30
C LEU A 382 7.05 -10.45 -12.37
N THR A 383 7.54 -11.31 -13.27
CA THR A 383 8.98 -11.56 -13.42
C THR A 383 9.69 -10.33 -13.98
N GLY A 384 9.10 -9.65 -14.96
CA GLY A 384 9.63 -8.40 -15.52
C GLY A 384 9.67 -7.28 -14.47
N GLY A 385 8.56 -7.09 -13.73
CA GLY A 385 8.49 -6.10 -12.65
C GLY A 385 9.50 -6.36 -11.54
N PHE A 386 9.66 -7.63 -11.12
CA PHE A 386 10.68 -8.03 -10.16
C PHE A 386 12.09 -7.76 -10.69
N THR A 387 12.37 -8.11 -11.94
CA THR A 387 13.68 -7.87 -12.57
C THR A 387 14.01 -6.38 -12.60
N VAL A 388 13.06 -5.53 -13.02
CA VAL A 388 13.23 -4.06 -13.00
C VAL A 388 13.45 -3.55 -11.58
N PHE A 389 12.72 -4.07 -10.58
CA PHE A 389 12.91 -3.69 -9.19
C PHE A 389 14.32 -3.98 -8.71
N VAL A 390 14.83 -5.20 -8.94
CA VAL A 390 16.19 -5.62 -8.57
C VAL A 390 17.23 -4.76 -9.29
N VAL A 391 17.15 -4.63 -10.61
CA VAL A 391 18.14 -3.89 -11.42
C VAL A 391 18.19 -2.42 -11.01
N ARG A 392 17.03 -1.78 -10.84
CA ARG A 392 16.95 -0.34 -10.56
C ARG A 392 17.28 0.01 -9.10
N HIS A 393 16.89 -0.84 -8.15
CA HIS A 393 16.96 -0.48 -6.72
C HIS A 393 18.03 -1.23 -5.93
N ILE A 394 18.41 -2.44 -6.35
CA ILE A 394 19.41 -3.26 -5.65
C ILE A 394 20.77 -3.12 -6.33
N LEU A 395 20.80 -3.24 -7.65
CA LEU A 395 22.05 -3.19 -8.43
C LEU A 395 22.44 -1.77 -8.86
N GLY A 396 21.60 -0.76 -8.59
CA GLY A 396 21.89 0.64 -8.87
C GLY A 396 21.93 1.01 -10.36
N GLY A 397 21.43 0.15 -11.26
CA GLY A 397 21.58 0.28 -12.71
C GLY A 397 20.67 1.29 -13.40
N GLY A 398 19.94 2.13 -12.66
CA GLY A 398 19.03 3.13 -13.21
C GLY A 398 19.17 4.49 -12.52
N ARG A 399 20.12 5.29 -13.00
CA ARG A 399 20.07 6.75 -12.91
C ARG A 399 19.86 7.30 -14.29
#